data_AF-A0A9P7DAM2-F1
#
_entry.id   AF-A0A9P7DAM2-F1
#
_cell.length_a   1.000
_cell.length_b   1.000
_cell.length_c   1.000
_cell.angle_alpha   90.00
_cell.angle_beta   90.00
_cell.angle_gamma   90.00
#
_symmetry.space_group_name_H-M   'P 1'
#
loop_
_entity.id
_entity.type
_entity.pdbx_description
1 polymer ?
#
loop_
_entity_poly.entity_id
_entity_poly.type
_entity_poly.pdbx_seq_one_letter_code
_entity_poly.pdbx_strand_id
1 'polypeptide(L)'
;MSNHRLGLRRLPLPHIRAQLHMTERYYNHRPHLVLPHPPSSTWTSDLQSGDVSGVSIQQQGSFFGFSIEFGVTTQVLGLNSSFLQVPFLNLMANLRQRGGSVRVRVGGNTQETATLVASTPDGAALEKDYAGIANPTATLPLVFTTEIIKMMAEISALTNVYWYMGVPFNDTQHWRLQIAEVGEAMLGNYLIGLQGGNEPDLYSRHGHRPDVSPQDYKDEFGLLIDAMNADSNIPNKDLLIGPNLAGMWSPTDIWETGFATDFNQNLAALGVERYPTDNCYAQFGIGTPRTGPEMLPTFLTHQAGKTIVPWLSDSFRAALWGIDYALQLAYSNFSTVLFHVGGQSVYYNPFTRSY
;
A
#
# COMPACT_ATOMS: atom_id res chain seq x y z
N MET A 1 7.12 21.80 -29.37
CA MET A 1 8.44 21.97 -28.75
C MET A 1 8.18 22.55 -27.36
N SER A 2 8.51 21.97 -26.20
CA SER A 2 9.17 20.73 -25.75
C SER A 2 8.24 20.08 -24.69
N ASN A 3 7.94 18.79 -24.56
CA ASN A 3 8.69 17.53 -24.66
C ASN A 3 9.72 17.26 -23.53
N HIS A 4 9.24 17.08 -22.29
CA HIS A 4 10.01 16.37 -21.25
C HIS A 4 9.30 15.08 -20.84
N ARG A 5 9.94 13.96 -21.19
CA ARG A 5 9.63 12.62 -20.69
C ARG A 5 10.59 12.32 -19.54
N LEU A 6 10.09 11.76 -18.46
CA LEU A 6 10.90 11.05 -17.47
C LEU A 6 10.55 9.57 -17.55
N GLY A 7 11.57 8.74 -17.72
CA GLY A 7 11.45 7.29 -17.72
C GLY A 7 12.77 6.69 -17.28
N LEU A 8 12.71 5.55 -16.59
CA LEU A 8 13.88 4.76 -16.28
C LEU A 8 13.76 3.37 -16.88
N ARG A 9 14.93 2.81 -17.19
CA ARG A 9 15.11 1.64 -18.04
C ARG A 9 15.23 0.39 -17.16
N ARG A 10 14.83 -0.76 -17.71
CA ARG A 10 15.11 -2.07 -17.13
C ARG A 10 16.64 -2.23 -17.01
N LEU A 11 17.16 -2.32 -15.78
CA LEU A 11 18.42 -3.03 -15.55
C LEU A 11 18.14 -4.54 -15.69
N PRO A 12 19.06 -5.33 -16.27
CA PRO A 12 18.84 -6.76 -16.49
C PRO A 12 19.12 -7.56 -15.22
N LEU A 13 18.29 -7.38 -14.20
CA LEU A 13 18.24 -8.23 -13.02
C LEU A 13 16.93 -9.05 -13.05
N PRO A 14 17.00 -10.39 -13.14
CA PRO A 14 15.81 -11.20 -12.94
C PRO A 14 15.35 -11.06 -11.48
N HIS A 15 14.03 -11.03 -11.28
CA HIS A 15 13.31 -11.05 -9.99
C HIS A 15 12.92 -9.74 -9.29
N ILE A 16 13.29 -8.54 -9.77
CA ILE A 16 12.81 -7.29 -9.14
C ILE A 16 11.39 -6.89 -9.63
N ARG A 17 10.52 -6.50 -8.69
CA ARG A 17 9.08 -6.16 -8.86
C ARG A 17 8.73 -4.81 -8.23
N ALA A 18 7.79 -4.03 -8.79
CA ALA A 18 7.41 -2.69 -8.28
C ALA A 18 5.92 -2.54 -7.88
N GLN A 19 5.61 -1.57 -6.99
CA GLN A 19 4.30 -1.34 -6.32
C GLN A 19 3.92 0.16 -6.15
N LEU A 20 2.62 0.53 -5.97
CA LEU A 20 2.12 1.94 -5.83
C LEU A 20 0.71 2.08 -5.14
N HIS A 21 0.29 3.28 -4.66
CA HIS A 21 -0.95 3.59 -3.86
C HIS A 21 -1.98 4.65 -4.45
N MET A 22 -3.25 4.82 -3.91
CA MET A 22 -4.29 5.98 -4.01
C MET A 22 -5.82 5.66 -4.36
N THR A 23 -6.93 6.20 -3.73
CA THR A 23 -8.35 6.36 -4.34
C THR A 23 -9.54 6.98 -3.49
N GLU A 24 -10.34 7.98 -3.96
CA GLU A 24 -11.51 8.70 -3.27
C GLU A 24 -12.99 8.19 -3.42
N ARG A 25 -13.97 8.38 -2.47
CA ARG A 25 -15.47 8.12 -2.68
C ARG A 25 -16.55 8.71 -1.71
N TYR A 26 -17.76 9.05 -2.25
CA TYR A 26 -19.20 8.82 -1.82
C TYR A 26 -20.17 10.04 -2.01
N TYR A 27 -21.53 10.00 -2.12
CA TYR A 27 -22.57 8.93 -1.98
C TYR A 27 -23.75 8.87 -3.04
N ASN A 28 -25.06 9.15 -2.75
CA ASN A 28 -26.21 8.46 -3.44
C ASN A 28 -27.57 9.22 -3.70
N HIS A 29 -28.20 9.01 -4.88
CA HIS A 29 -29.67 8.92 -5.12
C HIS A 29 -29.98 8.33 -6.53
N ARG A 30 -31.13 7.63 -6.72
CA ARG A 30 -31.53 6.95 -7.99
C ARG A 30 -32.75 7.59 -8.67
N PRO A 31 -32.80 7.53 -10.01
CA PRO A 31 -33.98 7.02 -10.70
C PRO A 31 -33.64 5.92 -11.73
N HIS A 32 -34.67 5.25 -12.26
CA HIS A 32 -34.53 4.12 -13.18
C HIS A 32 -34.01 4.55 -14.56
N LEU A 33 -33.06 3.81 -15.12
CA LEU A 33 -32.46 4.04 -16.43
C LEU A 33 -32.83 2.91 -17.40
N VAL A 34 -33.32 3.29 -18.59
CA VAL A 34 -33.54 2.36 -19.70
C VAL A 34 -32.18 1.94 -20.27
N LEU A 35 -31.94 0.64 -20.37
CA LEU A 35 -30.71 0.11 -20.96
C LEU A 35 -30.71 0.35 -22.48
N PRO A 36 -29.69 1.03 -23.06
CA PRO A 36 -29.53 1.05 -24.51
C PRO A 36 -29.22 -0.37 -25.02
N HIS A 37 -29.67 -0.69 -26.23
CA HIS A 37 -29.45 -2.01 -26.82
C HIS A 37 -27.94 -2.33 -26.92
N PRO A 38 -27.54 -3.59 -26.64
CA PRO A 38 -26.14 -3.98 -26.74
C PRO A 38 -25.66 -3.85 -28.19
N PRO A 39 -24.45 -3.29 -28.44
CA PRO A 39 -23.84 -3.30 -29.76
C PRO A 39 -23.55 -4.74 -30.22
N SER A 40 -23.33 -4.94 -31.53
CA SER A 40 -23.20 -6.26 -32.15
C SER A 40 -22.13 -7.13 -31.49
N SER A 41 -22.50 -8.39 -31.21
CA SER A 41 -21.73 -9.36 -30.43
C SER A 41 -20.53 -10.00 -31.15
N THR A 42 -20.16 -9.50 -32.33
CA THR A 42 -19.10 -10.06 -33.18
C THR A 42 -17.90 -9.13 -33.25
N TRP A 43 -16.94 -9.35 -32.36
CA TRP A 43 -15.57 -8.83 -32.48
C TRP A 43 -14.62 -9.99 -32.78
N THR A 44 -14.02 -9.99 -33.97
CA THR A 44 -12.89 -10.87 -34.29
C THR A 44 -11.60 -10.23 -33.78
N SER A 45 -11.14 -10.65 -32.60
CA SER A 45 -9.78 -10.34 -32.14
C SER A 45 -8.80 -11.37 -32.71
N ASP A 46 -8.03 -11.01 -33.73
CA ASP A 46 -6.93 -11.85 -34.20
C ASP A 46 -5.85 -11.93 -33.12
N LEU A 47 -5.80 -13.06 -32.42
CA LEU A 47 -4.74 -13.37 -31.47
C LEU A 47 -3.46 -13.64 -32.25
N GLN A 48 -2.54 -12.67 -32.23
CA GLN A 48 -1.19 -12.88 -32.77
C GLN A 48 -0.50 -13.99 -31.96
N SER A 49 -0.02 -15.01 -32.67
CA SER A 49 0.79 -16.09 -32.09
C SER A 49 2.27 -15.79 -32.31
N GLY A 50 3.02 -15.66 -31.21
CA GLY A 50 4.45 -15.31 -31.20
C GLY A 50 4.78 -14.23 -30.17
N ASP A 51 6.07 -13.94 -30.00
CA ASP A 51 6.54 -12.89 -29.10
C ASP A 51 6.22 -11.50 -29.66
N VAL A 52 5.22 -10.84 -29.10
CA VAL A 52 4.85 -9.46 -29.46
C VAL A 52 5.81 -8.49 -28.76
N SER A 53 6.71 -7.87 -29.51
CA SER A 53 7.65 -6.89 -28.94
C SER A 53 6.93 -5.66 -28.38
N GLY A 54 7.24 -5.27 -27.14
CA GLY A 54 6.67 -4.08 -26.50
C GLY A 54 5.45 -4.34 -25.60
N VAL A 55 5.06 -5.60 -25.38
CA VAL A 55 4.14 -5.95 -24.30
C VAL A 55 4.80 -5.79 -22.92
N SER A 56 3.99 -5.51 -21.90
CA SER A 56 4.46 -5.45 -20.51
C SER A 56 4.61 -6.85 -19.90
N ILE A 57 5.14 -6.93 -18.67
CA ILE A 57 5.22 -8.18 -17.91
C ILE A 57 3.82 -8.81 -17.74
N GLN A 58 3.79 -10.15 -17.68
CA GLN A 58 2.57 -10.87 -17.36
C GLN A 58 2.05 -10.46 -15.98
N GLN A 59 0.82 -9.94 -15.96
CA GLN A 59 0.14 -9.53 -14.74
C GLN A 59 -0.58 -10.70 -14.07
N GLN A 60 -0.74 -10.60 -12.75
CA GLN A 60 -1.49 -11.58 -11.95
C GLN A 60 -2.91 -11.09 -11.69
N GLY A 61 -3.86 -12.00 -11.46
CA GLY A 61 -5.23 -11.63 -11.08
C GLY A 61 -5.30 -10.82 -9.78
N SER A 62 -4.31 -10.99 -8.90
CA SER A 62 -4.08 -10.25 -7.66
C SER A 62 -3.17 -9.01 -7.85
N PHE A 63 -3.08 -8.46 -9.06
CA PHE A 63 -2.39 -7.19 -9.32
C PHE A 63 -2.97 -6.05 -8.49
N PHE A 64 -4.28 -6.06 -8.26
CA PHE A 64 -4.97 -5.12 -7.39
C PHE A 64 -5.06 -5.63 -5.96
N GLY A 65 -4.78 -4.76 -4.99
CA GLY A 65 -4.85 -5.03 -3.57
C GLY A 65 -5.15 -3.78 -2.74
N PHE A 66 -4.87 -3.84 -1.44
CA PHE A 66 -5.08 -2.74 -0.50
C PHE A 66 -3.85 -2.47 0.37
N SER A 67 -3.75 -1.27 0.93
CA SER A 67 -2.73 -0.89 1.91
C SER A 67 -3.45 -0.32 3.12
N ILE A 68 -3.35 -0.97 4.28
CA ILE A 68 -4.07 -0.59 5.49
C ILE A 68 -3.06 0.08 6.43
N GLU A 69 -3.40 1.27 6.90
CA GLU A 69 -2.67 1.94 7.98
C GLU A 69 -2.71 1.06 9.24
N PHE A 70 -1.55 0.69 9.81
CA PHE A 70 -1.44 -0.28 10.90
C PHE A 70 -2.31 0.12 12.09
N GLY A 71 -2.29 1.40 12.45
CA GLY A 71 -3.14 1.97 13.48
C GLY A 71 -4.65 1.93 13.22
N VAL A 72 -5.13 1.39 12.10
CA VAL A 72 -6.57 1.13 11.83
C VAL A 72 -6.88 -0.33 11.56
N THR A 73 -5.91 -1.24 11.68
CA THR A 73 -6.10 -2.67 11.43
C THR A 73 -7.26 -3.26 12.24
N THR A 74 -7.48 -2.83 13.48
CA THR A 74 -8.62 -3.28 14.31
C THR A 74 -9.99 -2.70 13.88
N GLN A 75 -10.01 -1.67 13.05
CA GLN A 75 -11.22 -1.11 12.47
C GLN A 75 -11.64 -1.82 11.18
N VAL A 76 -10.67 -2.45 10.51
CA VAL A 76 -10.81 -3.07 9.17
C VAL A 76 -10.88 -4.59 9.23
N LEU A 77 -9.98 -5.24 9.97
CA LEU A 77 -9.85 -6.70 10.00
C LEU A 77 -10.73 -7.37 11.05
N GLY A 78 -10.92 -6.73 12.20
CA GLY A 78 -11.63 -7.29 13.36
C GLY A 78 -11.08 -6.75 14.69
N LEU A 79 -11.69 -7.11 15.81
CA LEU A 79 -11.20 -6.68 17.14
C LEU A 79 -10.03 -7.54 17.64
N ASN A 80 -10.07 -8.84 17.35
CA ASN A 80 -9.07 -9.88 17.66
C ASN A 80 -9.38 -11.14 16.81
N SER A 81 -8.62 -12.23 16.95
CA SER A 81 -8.80 -13.40 16.07
C SER A 81 -10.18 -14.08 16.18
N SER A 82 -10.92 -13.86 17.28
CA SER A 82 -12.27 -14.38 17.49
C SER A 82 -13.39 -13.48 16.96
N PHE A 83 -13.08 -12.23 16.59
CA PHE A 83 -14.06 -11.22 16.18
C PHE A 83 -13.61 -10.52 14.88
N LEU A 84 -13.57 -11.29 13.78
CA LEU A 84 -13.25 -10.80 12.44
C LEU A 84 -14.38 -9.97 11.81
N GLN A 85 -14.02 -8.97 11.02
CA GLN A 85 -14.94 -8.05 10.37
C GLN A 85 -15.57 -8.69 9.11
N VAL A 86 -16.77 -9.25 9.27
CA VAL A 86 -17.52 -9.95 8.21
C VAL A 86 -17.63 -9.16 6.89
N PRO A 87 -17.88 -7.83 6.86
CA PRO A 87 -17.86 -7.06 5.62
C PRO A 87 -16.51 -7.10 4.86
N PHE A 88 -15.38 -7.10 5.57
CA PHE A 88 -14.05 -7.22 4.96
C PHE A 88 -13.83 -8.61 4.39
N LEU A 89 -14.17 -9.67 5.15
CA LEU A 89 -14.13 -11.05 4.67
C LEU A 89 -14.95 -11.25 3.39
N ASN A 90 -16.16 -10.70 3.34
CA ASN A 90 -17.03 -10.75 2.16
C ASN A 90 -16.42 -10.01 0.96
N LEU A 91 -15.78 -8.86 1.17
CA LEU A 91 -15.08 -8.14 0.10
C LEU A 91 -13.89 -8.95 -0.43
N MET A 92 -13.05 -9.49 0.47
CA MET A 92 -11.89 -10.31 0.09
C MET A 92 -12.32 -11.57 -0.67
N ALA A 93 -13.38 -12.26 -0.21
CA ALA A 93 -13.93 -13.42 -0.91
C ALA A 93 -14.46 -13.10 -2.32
N ASN A 94 -15.15 -11.97 -2.50
CA ASN A 94 -15.64 -11.51 -3.81
C ASN A 94 -14.50 -11.15 -4.77
N LEU A 95 -13.41 -10.56 -4.27
CA LEU A 95 -12.22 -10.24 -5.07
C LEU A 95 -11.42 -11.52 -5.39
N ARG A 96 -11.26 -12.43 -4.43
CA ARG A 96 -10.65 -13.77 -4.63
C ARG A 96 -11.33 -14.55 -5.74
N GLN A 97 -12.67 -14.53 -5.84
CA GLN A 97 -13.41 -15.18 -6.92
C GLN A 97 -13.05 -14.66 -8.33
N ARG A 98 -12.46 -13.47 -8.44
CA ARG A 98 -12.07 -12.83 -9.71
C ARG A 98 -10.56 -12.86 -9.96
N GLY A 99 -9.76 -12.58 -8.92
CA GLY A 99 -8.30 -12.47 -9.00
C GLY A 99 -7.52 -13.70 -8.53
N GLY A 100 -8.19 -14.73 -7.99
CA GLY A 100 -7.59 -15.92 -7.37
C GLY A 100 -7.08 -15.69 -5.94
N SER A 101 -6.54 -14.52 -5.66
CA SER A 101 -6.12 -14.05 -4.33
C SER A 101 -6.27 -12.53 -4.22
N VAL A 102 -6.06 -11.97 -3.02
CA VAL A 102 -5.95 -10.53 -2.79
C VAL A 102 -4.64 -10.25 -2.07
N ARG A 103 -4.00 -9.12 -2.38
CA ARG A 103 -2.80 -8.65 -1.67
C ARG A 103 -3.15 -7.49 -0.75
N VAL A 104 -2.66 -7.51 0.48
CA VAL A 104 -2.94 -6.45 1.46
C VAL A 104 -1.66 -6.08 2.22
N ARG A 105 -1.24 -4.81 2.17
CA ARG A 105 -0.20 -4.27 3.05
C ARG A 105 -0.81 -3.86 4.38
N VAL A 106 -0.10 -4.08 5.48
CA VAL A 106 -0.34 -3.44 6.78
C VAL A 106 0.90 -2.64 7.14
N GLY A 107 0.79 -1.32 7.19
CA GLY A 107 1.96 -0.43 7.31
C GLY A 107 1.54 1.04 7.43
N GLY A 108 2.19 1.92 6.69
CA GLY A 108 1.92 3.37 6.74
C GLY A 108 2.72 4.06 7.85
N ASN A 109 2.41 5.32 8.14
CA ASN A 109 3.20 6.11 9.10
C ASN A 109 3.19 5.48 10.52
N THR A 110 2.11 4.83 10.92
CA THR A 110 2.01 4.11 12.21
C THR A 110 2.81 2.79 12.27
N GLN A 111 3.40 2.32 11.16
CA GLN A 111 4.36 1.20 11.22
C GLN A 111 5.64 1.61 11.95
N GLU A 112 6.05 2.88 11.84
CA GLU A 112 7.36 3.36 12.29
C GLU A 112 7.61 3.16 13.78
N THR A 113 6.56 3.30 14.60
CA THR A 113 6.60 3.14 16.05
C THR A 113 6.01 1.80 16.53
N ALA A 114 5.57 0.93 15.62
CA ALA A 114 4.88 -0.30 15.98
C ALA A 114 5.76 -1.19 16.87
N THR A 115 5.16 -1.75 17.92
CA THR A 115 5.83 -2.58 18.92
C THR A 115 4.93 -3.73 19.34
N LEU A 116 5.42 -4.97 19.18
CA LEU A 116 4.71 -6.14 19.66
C LEU A 116 4.83 -6.24 21.18
N VAL A 117 3.71 -6.36 21.87
CA VAL A 117 3.63 -6.58 23.32
C VAL A 117 2.85 -7.85 23.65
N ALA A 118 3.11 -8.45 24.82
CA ALA A 118 2.42 -9.66 25.24
C ALA A 118 0.91 -9.45 25.50
N SER A 119 0.55 -8.27 26.03
CA SER A 119 -0.82 -7.86 26.36
C SER A 119 -0.90 -6.35 26.51
N THR A 120 -2.06 -5.74 26.24
CA THR A 120 -2.39 -4.38 26.68
C THR A 120 -3.10 -4.39 28.04
N PRO A 121 -3.21 -3.26 28.76
CA PRO A 121 -3.91 -3.19 30.06
C PRO A 121 -5.40 -3.54 30.01
N ASP A 122 -6.08 -3.29 28.88
CA ASP A 122 -7.51 -3.53 28.67
C ASP A 122 -7.82 -4.83 27.89
N GLY A 123 -6.79 -5.51 27.36
CA GLY A 123 -6.92 -6.71 26.52
C GLY A 123 -7.20 -6.43 25.03
N ALA A 124 -7.15 -5.18 24.57
CA ALA A 124 -7.20 -4.84 23.16
C ALA A 124 -6.05 -5.46 22.34
N ALA A 125 -6.31 -5.71 21.06
CA ALA A 125 -5.27 -6.19 20.13
C ALA A 125 -4.29 -5.09 19.71
N LEU A 126 -4.67 -3.81 19.87
CA LEU A 126 -3.90 -2.64 19.42
C LEU A 126 -4.34 -1.40 20.21
N GLU A 127 -3.36 -0.67 20.75
CA GLU A 127 -3.52 0.63 21.39
C GLU A 127 -2.60 1.66 20.73
N LYS A 128 -2.97 2.94 20.86
CA LYS A 128 -2.14 4.09 20.51
C LYS A 128 -1.96 4.93 21.77
N ASP A 129 -0.72 5.25 22.11
CA ASP A 129 -0.46 6.15 23.22
C ASP A 129 -0.74 7.61 22.80
N TYR A 130 -1.86 8.15 23.27
CA TYR A 130 -2.28 9.54 23.00
C TYR A 130 -1.70 10.56 24.01
N ALA A 131 -0.82 10.16 24.94
CA ALA A 131 -0.24 11.04 25.94
C ALA A 131 0.82 11.99 25.36
N GLY A 132 0.38 13.10 24.76
CA GLY A 132 1.29 14.19 24.34
C GLY A 132 1.00 14.83 22.97
N ILE A 133 -0.27 14.87 22.53
CA ILE A 133 -0.64 15.47 21.24
C ILE A 133 -0.29 16.97 21.21
N ALA A 134 0.82 17.32 20.54
CA ALA A 134 1.23 18.70 20.28
C ALA A 134 1.62 18.98 18.82
N ASN A 135 1.79 17.94 17.98
CA ASN A 135 2.28 18.06 16.61
C ASN A 135 1.51 17.11 15.66
N PRO A 136 0.95 17.58 14.52
CA PRO A 136 0.22 16.75 13.58
C PRO A 136 1.04 15.71 12.80
N THR A 137 2.38 15.74 12.84
CA THR A 137 3.20 14.63 12.31
C THR A 137 3.48 13.54 13.33
N ALA A 138 3.20 13.74 14.62
CA ALA A 138 3.57 12.81 15.69
C ALA A 138 2.96 11.42 15.49
N THR A 139 3.80 10.46 15.09
CA THR A 139 3.43 9.05 15.13
C THR A 139 3.42 8.61 16.58
N LEU A 140 2.21 8.45 17.12
CA LEU A 140 2.00 7.93 18.47
C LEU A 140 2.68 6.55 18.60
N PRO A 141 3.28 6.21 19.76
CA PRO A 141 3.68 4.84 20.05
C PRO A 141 2.49 3.89 19.81
N LEU A 142 2.67 2.96 18.87
CA LEU A 142 1.67 1.96 18.52
C LEU A 142 2.08 0.63 19.16
N VAL A 143 1.32 0.18 20.16
CA VAL A 143 1.51 -1.17 20.72
C VAL A 143 0.44 -2.09 20.19
N PHE A 144 0.83 -3.31 19.83
CA PHE A 144 -0.09 -4.33 19.34
C PHE A 144 0.27 -5.70 19.90
N THR A 145 -0.70 -6.61 19.99
CA THR A 145 -0.48 -7.98 20.45
C THR A 145 -0.47 -8.95 19.27
N THR A 146 -0.09 -10.21 19.53
CA THR A 146 -0.11 -11.27 18.52
C THR A 146 -1.48 -11.49 17.87
N GLU A 147 -2.57 -11.00 18.48
CA GLU A 147 -3.92 -11.03 17.93
C GLU A 147 -4.04 -10.36 16.55
N ILE A 148 -3.25 -9.32 16.25
CA ILE A 148 -3.24 -8.71 14.91
C ILE A 148 -2.77 -9.72 13.85
N ILE A 149 -1.67 -10.41 14.11
CA ILE A 149 -1.06 -11.37 13.17
C ILE A 149 -1.93 -12.63 13.06
N LYS A 150 -2.54 -13.08 14.17
CA LYS A 150 -3.55 -14.15 14.15
C LYS A 150 -4.77 -13.78 13.31
N MET A 151 -5.32 -12.56 13.45
CA MET A 151 -6.42 -12.11 12.58
C MET A 151 -6.04 -12.20 11.09
N MET A 152 -4.83 -11.75 10.74
CA MET A 152 -4.32 -11.84 9.38
C MET A 152 -4.23 -13.29 8.87
N ALA A 153 -3.77 -14.21 9.72
CA ALA A 153 -3.70 -15.65 9.40
C ALA A 153 -5.09 -16.29 9.19
N GLU A 154 -6.05 -16.02 10.09
CA GLU A 154 -7.44 -16.52 9.97
C GLU A 154 -8.12 -15.95 8.71
N ILE A 155 -7.90 -14.66 8.41
CA ILE A 155 -8.38 -14.04 7.16
C ILE A 155 -7.76 -14.73 5.94
N SER A 156 -6.46 -15.03 5.95
CA SER A 156 -5.80 -15.78 4.87
C SER A 156 -6.41 -17.16 4.67
N ALA A 157 -6.64 -17.91 5.75
CA ALA A 157 -7.28 -19.23 5.70
C ALA A 157 -8.69 -19.20 5.09
N LEU A 158 -9.47 -18.14 5.38
CA LEU A 158 -10.83 -17.97 4.87
C LEU A 158 -10.88 -17.41 3.43
N THR A 159 -9.94 -16.53 3.06
CA THR A 159 -10.08 -15.64 1.89
C THR A 159 -8.89 -15.60 0.93
N ASN A 160 -7.82 -16.37 1.16
CA ASN A 160 -6.61 -16.40 0.33
C ASN A 160 -6.01 -15.00 0.13
N VAL A 161 -5.95 -14.21 1.22
CA VAL A 161 -5.23 -12.94 1.29
C VAL A 161 -3.75 -13.21 1.56
N TYR A 162 -2.89 -12.46 0.88
CA TYR A 162 -1.44 -12.45 1.10
C TYR A 162 -1.03 -11.07 1.60
N TRP A 163 -0.11 -11.03 2.55
CA TRP A 163 0.21 -9.87 3.35
C TRP A 163 1.59 -9.30 3.04
N TYR A 164 1.68 -7.98 3.03
CA TYR A 164 2.93 -7.26 3.25
C TYR A 164 2.86 -6.60 4.63
N MET A 165 3.95 -6.57 5.39
CA MET A 165 3.96 -6.00 6.75
C MET A 165 5.07 -4.96 6.90
N GLY A 166 4.76 -3.79 7.47
CA GLY A 166 5.72 -2.74 7.76
C GLY A 166 6.57 -3.06 8.98
N VAL A 167 7.89 -3.17 8.79
CA VAL A 167 8.87 -3.25 9.89
C VAL A 167 9.07 -1.84 10.46
N PRO A 168 9.08 -1.67 11.80
CA PRO A 168 9.37 -0.39 12.43
C PRO A 168 10.80 0.07 12.14
N PHE A 169 10.98 1.34 11.76
CA PHE A 169 12.26 1.88 11.28
C PHE A 169 12.66 3.20 11.97
N ASN A 170 11.89 3.66 12.97
CA ASN A 170 12.18 4.90 13.68
C ASN A 170 13.46 4.85 14.54
N ASP A 171 13.80 3.66 15.06
CA ASP A 171 14.99 3.37 15.87
C ASP A 171 15.82 2.28 15.18
N THR A 172 16.86 2.71 14.48
CA THR A 172 17.79 1.88 13.72
C THR A 172 18.94 1.33 14.59
N GLN A 173 18.92 1.61 15.90
CA GLN A 173 19.85 1.07 16.90
C GLN A 173 19.24 -0.09 17.69
N HIS A 174 17.90 -0.09 17.88
CA HIS A 174 17.16 -1.13 18.60
C HIS A 174 16.01 -1.69 17.75
N TRP A 175 16.36 -2.54 16.79
CA TRP A 175 15.40 -3.16 15.87
C TRP A 175 14.32 -3.99 16.59
N ARG A 176 13.05 -3.69 16.28
CA ARG A 176 11.86 -4.39 16.80
C ARG A 176 11.38 -5.44 15.80
N LEU A 177 12.16 -6.50 15.64
CA LEU A 177 11.96 -7.52 14.61
C LEU A 177 10.86 -8.55 14.93
N GLN A 178 10.22 -8.49 16.10
CA GLN A 178 9.19 -9.45 16.52
C GLN A 178 8.01 -9.54 15.56
N ILE A 179 7.78 -8.50 14.76
CA ILE A 179 6.79 -8.51 13.69
C ILE A 179 7.16 -9.43 12.51
N ALA A 180 8.45 -9.54 12.18
CA ALA A 180 8.96 -10.48 11.19
C ALA A 180 9.02 -11.89 11.76
N GLU A 181 9.56 -12.06 12.98
CA GLU A 181 9.61 -13.34 13.71
C GLU A 181 8.23 -14.01 13.79
N VAL A 182 7.23 -13.29 14.32
CA VAL A 182 5.86 -13.81 14.49
C VAL A 182 5.10 -13.81 13.16
N GLY A 183 5.38 -12.85 12.27
CA GLY A 183 4.80 -12.76 10.94
C GLY A 183 5.09 -14.01 10.10
N GLU A 184 6.36 -14.38 9.96
CA GLU A 184 6.76 -15.60 9.25
C GLU A 184 6.21 -16.86 9.93
N ALA A 185 6.30 -16.96 11.25
CA ALA A 185 5.83 -18.13 12.00
C ALA A 185 4.31 -18.37 11.89
N MET A 186 3.49 -17.31 11.84
CA MET A 186 2.02 -17.42 11.82
C MET A 186 1.42 -17.36 10.41
N LEU A 187 1.97 -16.56 9.51
CA LEU A 187 1.43 -16.39 8.15
C LEU A 187 2.08 -17.36 7.15
N GLY A 188 3.33 -17.77 7.37
CA GLY A 188 4.08 -18.62 6.45
C GLY A 188 4.04 -18.08 5.03
N ASN A 189 3.61 -18.91 4.07
CA ASN A 189 3.47 -18.56 2.65
C ASN A 189 2.49 -17.40 2.37
N TYR A 190 1.66 -16.99 3.35
CA TYR A 190 0.82 -15.80 3.21
C TYR A 190 1.56 -14.50 3.50
N LEU A 191 2.71 -14.49 4.17
CA LEU A 191 3.59 -13.32 4.23
C LEU A 191 4.45 -13.28 2.96
N ILE A 192 4.29 -12.22 2.17
CA ILE A 192 4.94 -12.06 0.86
C ILE A 192 5.83 -10.81 0.77
N GLY A 193 6.03 -10.11 1.90
CA GLY A 193 7.11 -9.14 2.04
C GLY A 193 7.06 -8.32 3.33
N LEU A 194 8.22 -7.78 3.69
CA LEU A 194 8.47 -7.00 4.89
C LEU A 194 9.02 -5.63 4.49
N GLN A 195 8.31 -4.54 4.76
CA GLN A 195 8.74 -3.20 4.35
C GLN A 195 9.67 -2.57 5.37
N GLY A 196 10.92 -2.31 4.99
CA GLY A 196 11.87 -1.54 5.80
C GLY A 196 11.55 -0.04 5.71
N GLY A 197 10.78 0.47 6.68
CA GLY A 197 10.35 1.87 6.73
C GLY A 197 9.22 2.24 5.76
N ASN A 198 8.63 3.42 6.00
CA ASN A 198 7.58 4.06 5.22
C ASN A 198 8.00 5.50 4.90
N GLU A 199 8.06 5.87 3.62
CA GLU A 199 8.32 7.24 3.17
C GLU A 199 9.58 7.87 3.82
N PRO A 200 10.77 7.22 3.73
CA PRO A 200 11.98 7.69 4.39
C PRO A 200 12.44 9.08 3.91
N ASP A 201 12.04 9.45 2.69
CA ASP A 201 12.21 10.75 2.07
C ASP A 201 11.32 11.86 2.67
N LEU A 202 10.49 11.54 3.66
CA LEU A 202 9.75 12.48 4.51
C LEU A 202 10.23 12.51 5.98
N TYR A 203 11.16 11.64 6.40
CA TYR A 203 11.52 11.48 7.83
C TYR A 203 11.92 12.79 8.53
N SER A 204 12.81 13.61 7.94
CA SER A 204 13.18 14.89 8.56
C SER A 204 12.11 15.95 8.44
N ARG A 205 11.28 15.94 7.38
CA ARG A 205 10.08 16.80 7.27
C ARG A 205 9.03 16.47 8.33
N HIS A 206 8.96 15.23 8.79
CA HIS A 206 8.10 14.82 9.89
C HIS A 206 8.66 15.12 11.28
N GLY A 207 9.96 15.42 11.38
CA GLY A 207 10.61 15.85 12.63
C GLY A 207 10.95 14.71 13.60
N HIS A 208 10.86 13.46 13.16
CA HIS A 208 11.10 12.27 14.01
C HIS A 208 12.52 11.77 13.96
N ARG A 209 13.24 12.10 12.88
CA ARG A 209 14.64 11.70 12.65
C ARG A 209 15.40 12.93 12.13
N PRO A 210 16.73 13.02 12.32
CA PRO A 210 17.57 14.02 11.66
C PRO A 210 17.43 13.98 10.13
N ASP A 211 18.03 14.93 9.42
CA ASP A 211 18.10 14.88 7.95
C ASP A 211 18.78 13.59 7.48
N VAL A 212 17.96 12.65 6.99
CA VAL A 212 18.38 11.40 6.37
C VAL A 212 18.57 11.68 4.87
N SER A 213 19.72 11.32 4.30
CA SER A 213 19.92 11.30 2.86
C SER A 213 19.60 9.92 2.25
N PRO A 214 19.50 9.79 0.91
CA PRO A 214 19.37 8.48 0.27
C PRO A 214 20.48 7.48 0.65
N GLN A 215 21.69 7.99 0.93
CA GLN A 215 22.81 7.16 1.37
C GLN A 215 22.63 6.71 2.82
N ASP A 216 22.24 7.61 3.73
CA ASP A 216 21.99 7.25 5.14
C ASP A 216 20.87 6.20 5.24
N TYR A 217 19.79 6.35 4.49
CA TYR A 217 18.73 5.33 4.44
C TYR A 217 19.23 3.99 3.89
N LYS A 218 20.09 3.98 2.85
CA LYS A 218 20.71 2.74 2.36
C LYS A 218 21.51 2.06 3.46
N ASP A 219 22.35 2.81 4.18
CA ASP A 219 23.22 2.26 5.21
C ASP A 219 22.40 1.73 6.40
N GLU A 220 21.31 2.41 6.78
CA GLU A 220 20.35 1.93 7.78
C GLU A 220 19.56 0.70 7.34
N PHE A 221 19.23 0.59 6.05
CA PHE A 221 18.61 -0.63 5.50
C PHE A 221 19.60 -1.80 5.49
N GLY A 222 20.90 -1.52 5.33
CA GLY A 222 21.97 -2.48 5.58
C GLY A 222 21.99 -2.97 7.03
N LEU A 223 21.86 -2.06 8.00
CA LEU A 223 21.75 -2.42 9.42
C LEU A 223 20.50 -3.27 9.72
N LEU A 224 19.38 -3.04 9.03
CA LEU A 224 18.19 -3.91 9.12
C LEU A 224 18.48 -5.31 8.57
N ILE A 225 19.14 -5.41 7.41
CA ILE A 225 19.55 -6.69 6.81
C ILE A 225 20.48 -7.46 7.76
N ASP A 226 21.48 -6.80 8.33
CA ASP A 226 22.42 -7.42 9.28
C ASP A 226 21.70 -7.91 10.55
N ALA A 227 20.81 -7.10 11.12
CA ALA A 227 20.02 -7.47 12.29
C ALA A 227 19.06 -8.65 11.99
N MET A 228 18.38 -8.62 10.85
CA MET A 228 17.55 -9.74 10.40
C MET A 228 18.41 -10.99 10.17
N ASN A 229 19.57 -10.89 9.53
CA ASN A 229 20.46 -12.03 9.28
C ASN A 229 21.00 -12.68 10.57
N ALA A 230 21.26 -11.87 11.61
CA ALA A 230 21.68 -12.35 12.92
C ALA A 230 20.58 -13.07 13.71
N ASP A 231 19.30 -12.82 13.39
CA ASP A 231 18.16 -13.44 14.06
C ASP A 231 17.79 -14.81 13.44
N SER A 232 17.87 -15.87 14.24
CA SER A 232 17.49 -17.23 13.84
C SER A 232 15.97 -17.46 13.76
N ASN A 233 15.16 -16.57 14.33
CA ASN A 233 13.69 -16.68 14.34
C ASN A 233 13.03 -16.16 13.06
N ILE A 234 13.81 -15.56 12.16
CA ILE A 234 13.38 -15.00 10.87
C ILE A 234 13.97 -15.87 9.75
N PRO A 235 13.39 -17.04 9.42
CA PRO A 235 14.02 -17.96 8.47
C PRO A 235 14.14 -17.41 7.03
N ASN A 236 13.30 -16.48 6.59
CA ASN A 236 13.29 -15.97 5.22
C ASN A 236 13.93 -14.57 5.10
N LYS A 237 15.18 -14.52 4.61
CA LYS A 237 15.97 -13.28 4.46
C LYS A 237 15.68 -12.51 3.17
N ASP A 238 14.79 -13.03 2.32
CA ASP A 238 14.55 -12.58 0.94
C ASP A 238 13.20 -11.83 0.80
N LEU A 239 12.57 -11.46 1.92
CA LEU A 239 11.24 -10.83 1.98
C LEU A 239 11.26 -9.30 1.95
N LEU A 240 12.42 -8.63 2.02
CA LEU A 240 12.44 -7.19 2.26
C LEU A 240 11.89 -6.38 1.08
N ILE A 241 11.25 -5.26 1.41
CA ILE A 241 10.72 -4.29 0.45
C ILE A 241 11.17 -2.90 0.89
N GLY A 242 11.92 -2.23 0.02
CA GLY A 242 12.33 -0.85 0.18
C GLY A 242 12.48 -0.20 -1.19
N PRO A 243 12.71 1.10 -1.31
CA PRO A 243 12.81 2.10 -0.23
C PRO A 243 11.47 2.62 0.31
N ASN A 244 10.33 2.36 -0.37
CA ASN A 244 9.00 2.89 -0.01
C ASN A 244 8.90 4.44 -0.03
N LEU A 245 9.52 5.11 -1.03
CA LEU A 245 9.54 6.59 -1.15
C LEU A 245 8.15 7.22 -1.34
N ALA A 246 7.88 8.37 -0.73
CA ALA A 246 6.73 9.24 -1.03
C ALA A 246 6.84 9.98 -2.38
N GLY A 247 8.07 10.19 -2.86
CA GLY A 247 8.38 10.94 -4.08
C GLY A 247 8.98 12.33 -3.85
N MET A 248 9.50 12.61 -2.66
CA MET A 248 10.40 13.74 -2.38
C MET A 248 11.81 13.47 -2.92
N TRP A 249 12.32 12.25 -2.74
CA TRP A 249 13.46 11.76 -3.51
C TRP A 249 12.95 11.18 -4.84
N SER A 250 13.72 11.36 -5.90
CA SER A 250 13.51 10.59 -7.11
C SER A 250 14.00 9.15 -6.90
N PRO A 251 13.43 8.15 -7.61
CA PRO A 251 13.97 6.80 -7.58
C PRO A 251 15.46 6.74 -7.98
N THR A 252 15.92 7.65 -8.85
CA THR A 252 17.34 7.75 -9.24
C THR A 252 18.25 7.99 -8.04
N ASP A 253 17.86 8.88 -7.12
CA ASP A 253 18.70 9.31 -6.00
C ASP A 253 19.05 8.14 -5.06
N ILE A 254 18.16 7.15 -4.94
CA ILE A 254 18.39 5.93 -4.17
C ILE A 254 19.01 4.79 -5.01
N TRP A 255 18.78 4.74 -6.33
CA TRP A 255 19.46 3.75 -7.19
C TRP A 255 20.95 4.06 -7.39
N GLU A 256 21.34 5.33 -7.43
CA GLU A 256 22.74 5.75 -7.57
C GLU A 256 23.58 5.44 -6.32
N THR A 257 22.97 5.22 -5.15
CA THR A 257 23.65 4.70 -3.95
C THR A 257 24.04 3.22 -4.07
N GLY A 258 23.48 2.47 -5.03
CA GLY A 258 23.61 1.02 -5.16
C GLY A 258 22.56 0.20 -4.39
N PHE A 259 21.57 0.83 -3.74
CA PHE A 259 20.54 0.14 -2.93
C PHE A 259 19.97 -1.13 -3.60
N ALA A 260 19.50 -1.01 -4.85
CA ALA A 260 18.84 -2.11 -5.56
C ALA A 260 19.81 -3.17 -6.11
N THR A 261 21.11 -2.85 -6.28
CA THR A 261 22.12 -3.84 -6.70
C THR A 261 22.66 -4.62 -5.51
N ASP A 262 22.93 -3.91 -4.42
CA ASP A 262 23.66 -4.44 -3.28
C ASP A 262 22.75 -5.31 -2.41
N PHE A 263 21.47 -4.94 -2.29
CA PHE A 263 20.45 -5.67 -1.52
C PHE A 263 19.56 -6.58 -2.38
N ASN A 264 19.92 -6.84 -3.65
CA ASN A 264 19.11 -7.63 -4.60
C ASN A 264 18.76 -9.04 -4.09
N GLN A 265 19.57 -9.65 -3.22
CA GLN A 265 19.28 -10.97 -2.64
C GLN A 265 18.21 -10.89 -1.53
N ASN A 266 18.15 -9.78 -0.81
CA ASN A 266 17.21 -9.57 0.30
C ASN A 266 15.86 -8.99 -0.16
N LEU A 267 15.83 -8.34 -1.32
CA LEU A 267 14.67 -7.60 -1.81
C LEU A 267 13.67 -8.47 -2.59
N ALA A 268 12.48 -8.70 -2.03
CA ALA A 268 11.32 -9.26 -2.72
C ALA A 268 10.72 -8.30 -3.76
N ALA A 269 10.79 -6.99 -3.49
CA ALA A 269 10.26 -5.94 -4.35
C ALA A 269 10.90 -4.56 -4.06
N LEU A 270 10.81 -3.66 -5.04
CA LEU A 270 11.06 -2.24 -4.86
C LEU A 270 9.74 -1.49 -4.61
N GLY A 271 9.63 -0.90 -3.42
CA GLY A 271 8.45 -0.14 -3.01
C GLY A 271 8.57 1.34 -3.37
N VAL A 272 7.49 1.92 -3.90
CA VAL A 272 7.28 3.36 -4.00
C VAL A 272 5.83 3.69 -3.66
N GLU A 273 5.63 4.87 -3.10
CA GLU A 273 4.35 5.47 -2.79
C GLU A 273 4.18 6.69 -3.69
N ARG A 274 2.94 7.12 -3.90
CA ARG A 274 2.64 8.37 -4.60
C ARG A 274 1.23 8.78 -4.26
N TYR A 275 1.05 10.07 -4.00
CA TYR A 275 -0.25 10.72 -3.93
C TYR A 275 -0.18 11.97 -4.83
N PRO A 276 -1.23 12.36 -5.57
CA PRO A 276 -1.15 13.52 -6.46
C PRO A 276 -1.46 14.81 -5.68
N THR A 277 -2.06 14.66 -4.49
CA THR A 277 -2.26 15.65 -3.44
C THR A 277 -2.42 14.96 -2.08
N ASP A 278 -2.02 15.63 -1.01
CA ASP A 278 -2.48 15.33 0.35
C ASP A 278 -3.78 16.11 0.71
N ASN A 279 -4.34 15.79 1.88
CA ASN A 279 -5.42 16.57 2.51
C ASN A 279 -5.17 16.70 4.02
N CYS A 280 -3.94 17.03 4.42
CA CYS A 280 -3.58 17.18 5.84
C CYS A 280 -4.48 18.22 6.56
N TYR A 281 -5.04 19.17 5.81
CA TYR A 281 -5.91 20.21 6.35
C TYR A 281 -7.19 19.66 6.99
N ALA A 282 -7.81 18.61 6.42
CA ALA A 282 -9.08 18.09 6.90
C ALA A 282 -9.03 17.52 8.32
N GLN A 283 -7.87 17.00 8.75
CA GLN A 283 -7.66 16.43 10.08
C GLN A 283 -6.89 17.36 11.02
N PHE A 284 -6.01 18.21 10.49
CA PHE A 284 -5.03 18.97 11.30
C PHE A 284 -5.08 20.49 11.09
N GLY A 285 -5.85 21.00 10.14
CA GLY A 285 -5.89 22.43 9.80
C GLY A 285 -4.62 22.97 9.12
N ILE A 286 -3.65 22.09 8.78
CA ILE A 286 -2.39 22.46 8.13
C ILE A 286 -2.40 22.03 6.65
N GLY A 287 -1.97 22.92 5.77
CA GLY A 287 -1.91 22.69 4.32
C GLY A 287 -3.03 23.40 3.56
N THR A 288 -3.34 22.94 2.35
CA THR A 288 -4.47 23.46 1.57
C THR A 288 -5.71 22.60 1.83
N PRO A 289 -6.88 23.18 2.18
CA PRO A 289 -8.13 22.43 2.22
C PRO A 289 -8.40 21.79 0.87
N ARG A 290 -8.62 20.47 0.82
CA ARG A 290 -9.03 19.76 -0.40
C ARG A 290 -10.40 19.11 -0.19
N THR A 291 -11.31 19.31 -1.12
CA THR A 291 -12.55 18.53 -1.20
C THR A 291 -12.50 17.58 -2.41
N GLY A 292 -13.21 16.44 -2.33
CA GLY A 292 -13.32 15.49 -3.44
C GLY A 292 -13.76 16.13 -4.77
N PRO A 293 -14.81 16.98 -4.80
CA PRO A 293 -15.26 17.66 -6.01
C PRO A 293 -14.22 18.59 -6.65
N GLU A 294 -13.40 19.29 -5.86
CA GLU A 294 -12.35 20.19 -6.37
C GLU A 294 -11.16 19.42 -6.97
N MET A 295 -10.85 18.26 -6.40
CA MET A 295 -9.71 17.45 -6.83
C MET A 295 -10.03 16.58 -8.06
N LEU A 296 -11.28 16.15 -8.20
CA LEU A 296 -11.77 15.28 -9.26
C LEU A 296 -11.34 15.65 -10.70
N PRO A 297 -11.35 16.93 -11.14
CA PRO A 297 -10.91 17.31 -12.50
C PRO A 297 -9.42 17.08 -12.75
N THR A 298 -8.58 17.07 -11.69
CA THR A 298 -7.13 16.88 -11.80
C THR A 298 -6.74 15.42 -11.99
N PHE A 299 -7.57 14.49 -11.50
CA PHE A 299 -7.38 13.04 -11.70
C PHE A 299 -7.88 12.59 -13.08
N LEU A 300 -8.96 13.20 -13.59
CA LEU A 300 -9.59 12.84 -14.87
C LEU A 300 -8.92 13.49 -16.09
N THR A 301 -7.59 13.45 -16.23
CA THR A 301 -6.89 14.08 -17.37
C THR A 301 -7.19 13.42 -18.71
N HIS A 302 -7.58 12.14 -18.72
CA HIS A 302 -7.97 11.41 -19.92
C HIS A 302 -9.37 11.85 -20.43
N GLN A 303 -9.37 12.60 -21.53
CA GLN A 303 -10.55 13.33 -22.03
C GLN A 303 -11.77 12.43 -22.32
N ALA A 304 -11.55 11.16 -22.66
CA ALA A 304 -12.60 10.17 -22.90
C ALA A 304 -13.52 9.95 -21.67
N GLY A 305 -12.99 10.02 -20.45
CA GLY A 305 -13.80 9.87 -19.24
C GLY A 305 -14.73 11.07 -18.99
N LYS A 306 -14.41 12.25 -19.50
CA LYS A 306 -15.18 13.48 -19.29
C LYS A 306 -16.44 13.54 -20.16
N THR A 307 -16.36 13.03 -21.39
CA THR A 307 -17.44 13.12 -22.38
C THR A 307 -18.48 12.01 -22.25
N ILE A 308 -18.15 10.87 -21.62
CA ILE A 308 -19.06 9.71 -21.58
C ILE A 308 -20.25 9.92 -20.62
N VAL A 309 -20.07 10.53 -19.44
CA VAL A 309 -21.22 10.86 -18.57
C VAL A 309 -20.99 12.10 -17.66
N PRO A 310 -21.74 13.19 -17.83
CA PRO A 310 -21.76 14.33 -16.89
C PRO A 310 -22.34 13.99 -15.50
N TRP A 311 -23.19 12.96 -15.40
CA TRP A 311 -24.07 12.69 -14.26
C TRP A 311 -23.59 11.57 -13.31
N LEU A 312 -22.37 11.08 -13.48
CA LEU A 312 -21.80 10.06 -12.59
C LEU A 312 -21.38 10.65 -11.24
N SER A 313 -21.65 9.91 -10.16
CA SER A 313 -21.13 10.24 -8.83
C SER A 313 -19.60 10.17 -8.79
N ASP A 314 -19.00 11.04 -7.98
CA ASP A 314 -17.55 11.12 -7.76
C ASP A 314 -16.95 9.75 -7.42
N SER A 315 -17.71 8.95 -6.67
CA SER A 315 -17.48 7.54 -6.44
C SER A 315 -17.15 6.73 -7.69
N PHE A 316 -18.06 6.72 -8.67
CA PHE A 316 -17.89 5.93 -9.87
C PHE A 316 -16.71 6.45 -10.71
N ARG A 317 -16.54 7.78 -10.76
CA ARG A 317 -15.42 8.43 -11.44
C ARG A 317 -14.06 8.06 -10.85
N ALA A 318 -13.94 8.01 -9.52
CA ALA A 318 -12.72 7.59 -8.84
C ALA A 318 -12.38 6.11 -9.07
N ALA A 319 -13.39 5.24 -9.22
CA ALA A 319 -13.15 3.85 -9.62
C ALA A 319 -12.68 3.73 -11.07
N LEU A 320 -13.23 4.51 -12.01
CA LEU A 320 -12.70 4.59 -13.37
C LEU A 320 -11.24 5.08 -13.38
N TRP A 321 -10.94 6.12 -12.59
CA TRP A 321 -9.59 6.64 -12.46
C TRP A 321 -8.62 5.61 -11.87
N GLY A 322 -8.99 4.91 -10.79
CA GLY A 322 -8.15 3.90 -10.17
C GLY A 322 -7.87 2.71 -11.09
N ILE A 323 -8.84 2.32 -11.93
CA ILE A 323 -8.66 1.30 -12.97
C ILE A 323 -7.72 1.80 -14.07
N ASP A 324 -7.96 2.99 -14.63
CA ASP A 324 -7.13 3.58 -15.68
C ASP A 324 -5.67 3.74 -15.22
N TYR A 325 -5.47 4.30 -14.01
CA TYR A 325 -4.15 4.50 -13.43
C TYR A 325 -3.41 3.18 -13.21
N ALA A 326 -4.08 2.18 -12.62
CA ALA A 326 -3.46 0.87 -12.42
C ALA A 326 -3.14 0.15 -13.74
N LEU A 327 -3.95 0.32 -14.80
CA LEU A 327 -3.63 -0.19 -16.13
C LEU A 327 -2.41 0.52 -16.76
N GLN A 328 -2.23 1.82 -16.53
CA GLN A 328 -1.00 2.53 -16.93
C GLN A 328 0.24 1.99 -16.20
N LEU A 329 0.11 1.61 -14.92
CA LEU A 329 1.19 1.00 -14.13
C LEU A 329 1.47 -0.44 -14.59
N ALA A 330 0.44 -1.22 -14.90
CA ALA A 330 0.56 -2.56 -15.48
C ALA A 330 1.26 -2.56 -16.84
N TYR A 331 0.97 -1.55 -17.68
CA TYR A 331 1.68 -1.29 -18.94
C TYR A 331 3.14 -0.86 -18.69
N SER A 332 3.39 -0.16 -17.58
CA SER A 332 4.72 0.32 -17.16
C SER A 332 5.51 -0.71 -16.33
N ASN A 333 5.12 -1.99 -16.35
CA ASN A 333 5.77 -3.11 -15.67
C ASN A 333 5.77 -3.10 -14.13
N PHE A 334 4.85 -2.36 -13.49
CA PHE A 334 4.52 -2.62 -12.08
C PHE A 334 3.87 -4.01 -11.96
N SER A 335 3.96 -4.61 -10.77
CA SER A 335 3.51 -5.99 -10.52
C SER A 335 2.41 -6.12 -9.47
N THR A 336 2.13 -5.03 -8.74
CA THR A 336 1.02 -4.90 -7.79
C THR A 336 0.69 -3.41 -7.62
N VAL A 337 -0.56 -3.08 -7.35
CA VAL A 337 -1.05 -1.75 -6.95
C VAL A 337 -1.95 -1.94 -5.74
N LEU A 338 -1.77 -1.15 -4.69
CA LEU A 338 -2.48 -1.27 -3.42
C LEU A 338 -3.29 -0.02 -3.14
N PHE A 339 -4.60 -0.10 -2.99
CA PHE A 339 -5.40 1.07 -2.63
C PHE A 339 -5.33 1.34 -1.12
N HIS A 340 -4.84 2.52 -0.72
CA HIS A 340 -4.60 2.84 0.68
C HIS A 340 -5.91 3.06 1.46
N VAL A 341 -5.92 2.66 2.73
CA VAL A 341 -7.03 2.64 3.68
C VAL A 341 -6.49 3.18 5.00
N GLY A 342 -6.91 4.38 5.37
CA GLY A 342 -6.55 5.05 6.63
C GLY A 342 -7.72 5.17 7.59
N GLY A 343 -7.63 6.13 8.52
CA GLY A 343 -8.69 6.41 9.49
C GLY A 343 -10.01 6.87 8.86
N GLN A 344 -11.10 6.93 9.64
CA GLN A 344 -12.42 7.33 9.13
C GLN A 344 -12.48 8.75 8.54
N SER A 345 -11.54 9.63 8.93
CA SER A 345 -11.32 10.97 8.36
C SER A 345 -10.76 10.95 6.93
N VAL A 346 -10.28 9.79 6.46
CA VAL A 346 -9.63 9.64 5.16
C VAL A 346 -10.68 9.43 4.07
N TYR A 347 -10.87 10.52 3.32
CA TYR A 347 -11.73 10.61 2.14
C TYR A 347 -11.41 9.59 1.02
N TYR A 348 -10.18 9.03 0.99
CA TYR A 348 -9.74 7.98 0.06
C TYR A 348 -9.87 6.52 0.54
N ASN A 349 -10.73 6.23 1.50
CA ASN A 349 -10.97 4.86 1.90
C ASN A 349 -11.82 4.10 0.85
N PRO A 350 -11.30 3.06 0.16
CA PRO A 350 -12.11 2.22 -0.75
C PRO A 350 -13.21 1.43 -0.02
N PHE A 351 -13.06 1.26 1.29
CA PHE A 351 -14.07 0.78 2.22
C PHE A 351 -13.81 1.39 3.61
N THR A 352 -14.87 1.66 4.36
CA THR A 352 -14.83 2.10 5.76
C THR A 352 -15.64 1.15 6.64
N ARG A 353 -15.40 1.18 7.95
CA ARG A 353 -16.29 0.50 8.91
C ARG A 353 -17.69 1.12 8.82
N SER A 354 -18.69 0.32 8.46
CA SER A 354 -20.10 0.68 8.65
C SER A 354 -20.42 0.68 10.14
N TYR A 355 -21.18 1.69 10.57
CA TYR A 355 -21.73 1.81 11.93
C TYR A 355 -22.82 0.78 12.21
#